data_AF-A0A7S0XQ78-F1
#
_entry.id   AF-A0A7S0XQ78-F1
#
_cell.length_a   1.000
_cell.length_b   1.000
_cell.length_c   1.000
_cell.angle_alpha   90.00
_cell.angle_beta   90.00
_cell.angle_gamma   90.00
#
_symmetry.space_group_name_H-M   'P 1'
#
loop_
_entity.id
_entity.type
_entity.pdbx_description
1 polymer ?
#
loop_
_entity_poly.entity_id
_entity_poly.type
_entity_poly.pdbx_seq_one_letter_code
_entity_poly.pdbx_strand_id
1 'polypeptide(L)'
;YVSSPWNRLDFFLVIVAVVDVSLEYGSSSKASSSVRILRILRILRALRPLRVISRSKGLRIVLGTISRAIVPVLNTVAIALCAFFVFGVMAVQLIGDSTGYCSDPFVLDRAMCVGVDEATGRMRLWSARAISYYWIGDATLSMFVLASQDNWEYAMYAGVDARSRDLGPKV
;
A
#
# COMPACT_ATOMS: atom_id res chain seq x y z
N TYR A 1 -24.23 -28.97 -8.32
CA TYR A 1 -24.08 -28.30 -7.01
C TYR A 1 -22.83 -27.42 -6.94
N VAL A 2 -21.64 -27.89 -7.36
CA VAL A 2 -20.37 -27.14 -7.29
C VAL A 2 -20.18 -26.03 -8.34
N SER A 3 -21.03 -25.86 -9.36
CA SER A 3 -20.85 -24.81 -10.38
C SER A 3 -21.29 -23.41 -9.92
N SER A 4 -22.09 -23.29 -8.85
CA SER A 4 -22.51 -21.97 -8.36
C SER A 4 -21.41 -21.31 -7.52
N PRO A 5 -20.97 -20.08 -7.85
CA PRO A 5 -19.91 -19.39 -7.12
C PRO A 5 -20.28 -19.14 -5.64
N TRP A 6 -21.56 -18.90 -5.36
CA TRP A 6 -22.07 -18.71 -4.00
C TRP A 6 -21.95 -19.98 -3.14
N ASN A 7 -22.11 -21.14 -3.77
CA ASN A 7 -22.01 -22.41 -3.09
C ASN A 7 -20.56 -22.83 -2.85
N ARG A 8 -19.63 -22.45 -3.75
CA ARG A 8 -18.18 -22.59 -3.53
C ARG A 8 -17.70 -21.70 -2.37
N LEU A 9 -18.20 -20.47 -2.28
CA LEU A 9 -17.88 -19.55 -1.19
C LEU A 9 -18.39 -20.09 0.15
N ASP A 10 -19.63 -20.58 0.21
CA ASP A 10 -20.18 -21.17 1.44
C ASP A 10 -19.39 -22.43 1.86
N PHE A 11 -19.04 -23.30 0.92
CA PHE A 11 -18.21 -24.49 1.18
C PHE A 11 -16.82 -24.13 1.73
N PHE A 12 -16.15 -23.12 1.16
CA PHE A 12 -14.88 -22.61 1.68
C PHE A 12 -15.00 -22.11 3.12
N LEU A 13 -16.04 -21.33 3.42
CA LEU A 13 -16.28 -20.81 4.78
C LEU A 13 -16.55 -21.94 5.79
N VAL A 14 -17.25 -22.99 5.37
CA VAL A 14 -17.48 -24.18 6.21
C VAL A 14 -16.17 -24.91 6.50
N ILE A 15 -15.31 -25.11 5.50
CA ILE A 15 -13.98 -25.74 5.71
C ILE A 15 -13.15 -24.92 6.70
N VAL A 16 -13.07 -23.61 6.50
CA VAL A 16 -12.33 -22.70 7.41
C VAL A 16 -12.87 -22.82 8.83
N ALA A 17 -14.19 -22.84 9.02
CA ALA A 17 -14.80 -22.98 10.34
C ALA A 17 -14.51 -24.36 10.97
N VAL A 18 -14.51 -25.44 10.20
CA VAL A 18 -14.17 -26.79 10.68
C VAL A 18 -12.71 -26.87 11.12
N VAL A 19 -11.78 -26.33 10.33
CA VAL A 19 -10.35 -26.29 10.66
C VAL A 19 -10.10 -25.47 11.93
N ASP A 20 -10.76 -24.32 12.02
CA ASP A 20 -10.69 -23.42 13.17
C ASP A 20 -11.13 -24.12 14.46
N VAL A 21 -12.28 -24.81 14.43
CA VAL A 21 -12.80 -25.60 15.56
C VAL A 21 -11.88 -26.78 15.89
N SER A 22 -11.37 -27.49 14.88
CA SER A 22 -10.50 -28.67 15.06
C SER A 22 -9.18 -28.30 15.73
N LEU A 23 -8.62 -27.13 15.41
CA LEU A 23 -7.39 -26.63 16.02
C LEU A 23 -7.62 -26.10 17.45
N GLU A 24 -8.80 -25.58 17.75
CA GLU A 24 -9.18 -25.17 19.12
C GLU A 24 -9.28 -26.37 20.06
N TYR A 25 -9.83 -27.50 19.59
CA TYR A 25 -9.90 -28.75 20.37
C TYR A 25 -8.58 -29.56 20.38
N GLY A 26 -7.75 -29.46 19.35
CA GLY A 26 -6.49 -30.23 19.21
C GLY A 26 -5.26 -29.62 19.90
N SER A 27 -5.33 -28.37 20.37
CA SER A 27 -4.17 -27.62 20.88
C SER A 27 -3.81 -27.93 22.34
N SER A 28 -3.63 -29.21 22.67
CA SER A 28 -2.98 -29.65 23.92
C SER A 28 -1.44 -29.73 23.81
N SER A 29 -0.86 -29.50 22.64
CA SER A 29 0.60 -29.54 22.46
C SER A 29 1.17 -28.21 21.95
N LYS A 30 2.11 -27.68 22.74
CA LYS A 30 2.88 -26.45 22.49
C LYS A 30 3.75 -26.62 21.24
N ALA A 31 3.52 -25.83 20.20
CA ALA A 31 4.48 -25.67 19.10
C ALA A 31 4.42 -24.24 18.55
N SER A 32 5.58 -23.60 18.42
CA SER A 32 5.80 -22.22 17.94
C SER A 32 5.23 -21.93 16.55
N SER A 33 4.96 -22.97 15.72
CA SER A 33 4.31 -22.84 14.43
C SER A 33 2.81 -22.49 14.52
N SER A 34 2.17 -22.80 15.65
CA SER A 34 0.75 -22.52 15.88
C SER A 34 0.46 -21.01 15.93
N VAL A 35 1.42 -20.16 16.31
CA VAL A 35 1.19 -18.70 16.41
C VAL A 35 0.87 -18.06 15.06
N ARG A 36 1.47 -18.53 13.96
CA ARG A 36 1.23 -17.99 12.60
C ARG A 36 -0.12 -18.45 12.05
N ILE A 37 -0.45 -19.73 12.20
CA ILE A 37 -1.75 -20.28 11.79
C ILE A 37 -2.89 -19.67 12.61
N LEU A 38 -2.74 -19.49 13.91
CA LEU A 38 -3.73 -18.82 14.76
C LEU A 38 -4.00 -17.36 14.34
N ARG A 39 -2.99 -16.63 13.86
CA ARG A 39 -3.19 -15.27 13.30
C ARG A 39 -3.99 -15.29 12.01
N ILE A 40 -3.68 -16.22 11.10
CA ILE A 40 -4.41 -16.36 9.83
C ILE A 40 -5.86 -16.77 10.09
N LEU A 41 -6.09 -17.73 11.00
CA LEU A 41 -7.44 -18.16 11.39
C LEU A 41 -8.24 -17.04 12.04
N ARG A 42 -7.62 -16.18 12.85
CA ARG A 42 -8.27 -14.96 13.39
C ARG A 42 -8.73 -14.01 12.27
N ILE A 43 -7.91 -13.81 11.23
CA ILE A 43 -8.29 -12.99 10.07
C ILE A 43 -9.43 -13.67 9.29
N LEU A 44 -9.38 -14.99 9.12
CA LEU A 44 -10.44 -15.74 8.46
C LEU A 44 -11.75 -15.75 9.26
N ARG A 45 -11.71 -15.72 10.61
CA ARG A 45 -12.90 -15.48 11.46
C ARG A 45 -13.52 -14.11 11.19
N ALA A 46 -12.73 -13.10 10.86
CA ALA A 46 -13.22 -11.77 10.47
C ALA A 46 -13.96 -11.77 9.10
N LEU A 47 -13.89 -12.87 8.32
CA LEU A 47 -14.69 -13.08 7.11
C LEU A 47 -16.11 -13.63 7.39
N ARG A 48 -16.51 -13.86 8.64
CA ARG A 48 -17.91 -14.23 8.98
C ARG A 48 -18.99 -13.32 8.38
N PRO A 49 -18.79 -11.98 8.23
CA PRO A 49 -19.73 -11.12 7.53
C PRO A 49 -20.02 -11.61 6.11
N LEU A 50 -19.04 -12.17 5.40
CA LEU A 50 -19.21 -12.76 4.07
C LEU A 50 -20.25 -13.88 4.04
N ARG A 51 -20.43 -14.64 5.15
CA ARG A 51 -21.48 -15.65 5.29
C ARG A 51 -22.87 -15.03 5.41
N VAL A 52 -22.98 -13.87 6.07
CA VAL A 52 -24.24 -13.12 6.18
C VAL A 52 -24.62 -12.56 4.82
N ILE A 53 -23.62 -12.02 4.11
CA ILE A 53 -23.74 -11.52 2.75
C ILE A 53 -24.21 -12.63 1.81
N SER A 54 -23.60 -13.82 1.91
CA SER A 54 -23.98 -14.97 1.11
C SER A 54 -25.36 -15.51 1.44
N ARG A 55 -26.01 -15.19 2.57
CA ARG A 55 -27.38 -15.65 2.87
C ARG A 55 -28.47 -14.67 2.42
N SER A 56 -28.16 -13.38 2.35
CA SER A 56 -29.14 -12.36 1.98
C SER A 56 -29.33 -12.25 0.46
N LYS A 57 -30.59 -12.32 -0.01
CA LYS A 57 -30.90 -12.19 -1.45
C LYS A 57 -30.57 -10.80 -1.99
N GLY A 58 -30.81 -9.75 -1.21
CA GLY A 58 -30.53 -8.36 -1.62
C GLY A 58 -29.05 -8.10 -1.90
N LEU A 59 -28.15 -8.54 -1.00
CA LEU A 59 -26.72 -8.26 -1.17
C LEU A 59 -26.05 -9.14 -2.23
N ARG A 60 -26.60 -10.33 -2.50
CA ARG A 60 -26.19 -11.15 -3.65
C ARG A 60 -26.44 -10.44 -4.99
N ILE A 61 -27.52 -9.67 -5.10
CA ILE A 61 -27.81 -8.89 -6.32
C ILE A 61 -26.76 -7.80 -6.50
N VAL A 62 -26.45 -7.05 -5.44
CA VAL A 62 -25.43 -5.98 -5.46
C VAL A 62 -24.04 -6.54 -5.81
N LEU A 63 -23.64 -7.67 -5.24
CA LEU A 63 -22.37 -8.30 -5.59
C LEU A 63 -22.39 -8.86 -7.03
N GLY A 64 -23.54 -9.33 -7.49
CA GLY A 64 -23.77 -9.71 -8.89
C GLY A 64 -23.60 -8.54 -9.85
N THR A 65 -24.04 -7.34 -9.49
CA THR A 65 -23.85 -6.14 -10.33
C THR A 65 -22.40 -5.66 -10.29
N ILE A 66 -21.75 -5.63 -9.12
CA ILE A 66 -20.33 -5.27 -8.99
C ILE A 66 -19.45 -6.23 -9.80
N SER A 67 -19.67 -7.54 -9.69
CA SER A 67 -18.90 -8.53 -10.45
C SER A 67 -19.09 -8.44 -11.97
N ARG A 68 -20.23 -7.95 -12.44
CA ARG A 68 -20.42 -7.65 -13.88
C ARG A 68 -19.69 -6.37 -14.29
N ALA A 69 -19.65 -5.37 -13.42
CA ALA A 69 -18.96 -4.10 -13.66
C ALA A 69 -17.43 -4.22 -13.54
N ILE A 70 -16.90 -5.30 -12.94
CA ILE A 70 -15.45 -5.42 -12.68
C ILE A 70 -14.62 -5.45 -13.96
N VAL A 71 -15.08 -6.13 -15.02
CA VAL A 71 -14.34 -6.25 -16.29
C VAL A 71 -14.19 -4.88 -16.97
N PRO A 72 -15.26 -4.10 -17.21
CA PRO A 72 -15.10 -2.77 -17.82
C PRO A 72 -14.33 -1.80 -16.91
N VAL A 73 -14.48 -1.87 -15.59
CA VAL A 73 -13.71 -1.03 -14.66
C VAL A 73 -12.22 -1.37 -14.69
N LEU A 74 -11.85 -2.66 -14.76
CA LEU A 74 -10.45 -3.05 -14.88
C LEU A 74 -9.83 -2.57 -16.20
N ASN A 75 -10.59 -2.53 -17.29
CA ASN A 75 -10.11 -1.98 -18.57
C ASN A 75 -9.80 -0.49 -18.46
N THR A 76 -10.67 0.32 -17.83
CA THR A 76 -10.42 1.76 -17.66
C THR A 76 -9.28 2.03 -16.68
N VAL A 77 -9.20 1.27 -15.58
CA VAL A 77 -8.09 1.34 -14.62
C VAL A 77 -6.77 0.96 -15.28
N ALA A 78 -6.73 -0.05 -16.15
CA ALA A 78 -5.51 -0.42 -16.87
C ALA A 78 -4.99 0.72 -17.76
N ILE A 79 -5.88 1.42 -18.48
CA ILE A 79 -5.50 2.59 -19.29
C ILE A 79 -4.95 3.71 -18.40
N ALA A 80 -5.60 3.99 -17.27
CA ALA A 80 -5.13 5.00 -16.31
C ALA A 80 -3.75 4.63 -15.73
N LEU A 81 -3.53 3.37 -15.36
CA LEU A 81 -2.25 2.88 -14.87
C LEU A 81 -1.14 3.00 -15.93
N CYS A 82 -1.45 2.73 -17.20
CA CYS A 82 -0.51 2.96 -18.30
C CYS A 82 -0.13 4.45 -18.41
N ALA A 83 -1.10 5.36 -18.30
CA ALA A 83 -0.81 6.79 -18.31
C ALA A 83 0.06 7.21 -17.11
N PHE A 84 -0.29 6.76 -15.90
CA PHE A 84 0.51 7.00 -14.70
C PHE A 84 1.91 6.41 -14.81
N PHE A 85 2.08 5.27 -15.49
CA PHE A 85 3.38 4.68 -15.74
C PHE A 85 4.27 5.56 -16.62
N VAL A 86 3.74 6.09 -17.73
CA VAL A 86 4.49 7.00 -18.60
C VAL A 86 4.93 8.26 -17.84
N PHE A 87 4.02 8.91 -17.13
CA PHE A 87 4.36 10.09 -16.32
C PHE A 87 5.28 9.76 -15.14
N GLY A 88 5.14 8.58 -14.53
CA GLY A 88 6.02 8.09 -13.49
C GLY A 88 7.46 7.93 -13.98
N VAL A 89 7.67 7.38 -15.18
CA VAL A 89 9.01 7.29 -15.79
C VAL A 89 9.59 8.69 -16.01
N MET A 90 8.79 9.63 -16.53
CA MET A 90 9.23 11.02 -16.69
C MET A 90 9.63 11.66 -15.36
N ALA A 91 8.85 11.44 -14.29
CA ALA A 91 9.14 11.98 -12.97
C ALA A 91 10.46 11.45 -12.41
N VAL A 92 10.75 10.15 -12.56
CA VAL A 92 12.04 9.56 -12.16
C VAL A 92 13.20 10.20 -12.94
N GLN A 93 13.02 10.50 -14.23
CA GLN A 93 14.07 11.14 -15.02
C GLN A 93 14.32 12.60 -14.64
N LEU A 94 13.26 13.34 -14.28
CA LEU A 94 13.35 14.77 -13.97
C LEU A 94 13.81 15.03 -12.53
N ILE A 95 13.27 14.31 -11.56
CA ILE A 95 13.47 14.56 -10.12
C ILE A 95 13.92 13.32 -9.34
N GLY A 96 14.41 12.28 -10.05
CA GLY A 96 14.96 11.09 -9.42
C GLY A 96 16.17 11.41 -8.55
N ASP A 97 16.06 11.07 -7.27
CA ASP A 97 17.09 11.28 -6.23
C ASP A 97 17.38 12.76 -5.90
N SER A 98 16.55 13.71 -6.33
CA SER A 98 16.75 15.16 -6.02
C SER A 98 15.83 15.72 -4.93
N THR A 99 15.03 14.87 -4.29
CA THR A 99 14.09 15.25 -3.21
C THR A 99 14.59 14.90 -1.81
N GLY A 100 15.88 14.58 -1.67
CA GLY A 100 16.53 14.31 -0.39
C GLY A 100 16.70 15.57 0.45
N TYR A 101 16.71 15.42 1.77
CA TYR A 101 16.97 16.52 2.70
C TYR A 101 17.79 16.03 3.90
N CYS A 102 18.54 16.95 4.50
CA CYS A 102 19.25 16.70 5.75
C CYS A 102 18.31 16.87 6.94
N SER A 103 18.54 16.12 8.01
CA SER A 103 17.83 16.30 9.29
C SER A 103 18.03 17.70 9.89
N ASP A 104 19.14 18.36 9.57
CA ASP A 104 19.47 19.73 9.96
C ASP A 104 19.00 20.71 8.86
N PRO A 105 18.10 21.67 9.18
CA PRO A 105 17.54 22.60 8.19
C PRO A 105 18.55 23.61 7.63
N PHE A 106 19.70 23.82 8.28
CA PHE A 106 20.70 24.78 7.81
C PHE A 106 21.70 24.18 6.83
N VAL A 107 21.76 22.86 6.73
CA VAL A 107 22.71 22.14 5.87
C VAL A 107 22.02 21.70 4.59
N LEU A 108 22.34 22.38 3.49
CA LEU A 108 21.78 22.05 2.16
C LEU A 108 22.61 21.01 1.41
N ASP A 109 23.93 20.99 1.56
CA ASP A 109 24.78 20.04 0.85
C ASP A 109 24.79 18.67 1.53
N ARG A 110 24.57 17.61 0.73
CA ARG A 110 24.64 16.22 1.17
C ARG A 110 25.99 15.87 1.78
N ALA A 111 27.07 16.38 1.21
CA ALA A 111 28.43 16.17 1.71
C ALA A 111 28.65 16.78 3.11
N MET A 112 27.94 17.88 3.42
CA MET A 112 28.01 18.54 4.72
C MET A 112 27.04 17.95 5.75
N CYS A 113 26.09 17.10 5.32
CA CYS A 113 25.12 16.42 6.19
C CYS A 113 25.76 15.21 6.91
N VAL A 114 26.86 15.45 7.62
CA VAL A 114 27.60 14.45 8.40
C VAL A 114 27.88 14.96 9.81
N GLY A 115 28.10 14.03 10.73
CA GLY A 115 28.38 14.35 12.13
C GLY A 115 27.12 14.62 12.94
N VAL A 116 27.27 15.46 13.97
CA VAL A 116 26.22 15.77 14.95
C VAL A 116 25.77 17.21 14.75
N ASP A 117 24.46 17.44 14.82
CA ASP A 117 23.87 18.76 14.85
C ASP A 117 24.19 19.46 16.18
N GLU A 118 24.75 20.67 16.09
CA GLU A 118 25.19 21.47 17.23
C GLU A 118 24.01 22.00 18.07
N ALA A 119 22.83 22.17 17.44
CA ALA A 119 21.64 22.67 18.13
C ALA A 119 20.90 21.59 18.92
N THR A 120 20.85 20.35 18.40
CA THR A 120 20.04 19.27 18.99
C THR A 120 20.85 18.13 19.58
N GLY A 121 22.16 18.06 19.31
CA GLY A 121 23.03 16.95 19.71
C GLY A 121 22.68 15.63 19.02
N ARG A 122 21.85 15.64 17.96
CA ARG A 122 21.45 14.45 17.21
C ARG A 122 22.35 14.25 15.98
N MET A 123 22.53 13.00 15.58
CA MET A 123 23.29 12.69 14.37
C MET A 123 22.55 13.18 13.12
N ARG A 124 23.25 13.90 12.23
CA ARG A 124 22.72 14.32 10.93
C ARG A 124 22.52 13.09 10.06
N LEU A 125 21.32 12.96 9.50
CA LEU A 125 20.96 11.88 8.60
C LEU A 125 20.37 12.50 7.33
N TRP A 126 20.88 12.04 6.18
CA TRP A 126 20.30 12.34 4.88
C TRP A 126 19.14 11.37 4.62
N SER A 127 17.93 11.90 4.52
CA SER A 127 16.72 11.10 4.36
C SER A 127 15.92 11.52 3.13
N ALA A 128 15.30 10.54 2.49
CA ALA A 128 14.31 10.79 1.44
C ALA A 128 12.98 11.26 2.05
N ARG A 129 12.23 12.06 1.28
CA ARG A 129 10.85 12.44 1.65
C ARG A 129 9.91 11.23 1.52
N ALA A 130 8.76 11.30 2.18
CA ALA A 130 7.74 10.23 2.19
C ALA A 130 7.28 9.80 0.78
N ILE A 131 7.28 10.72 -0.19
CA ILE A 131 7.08 10.41 -1.61
C ILE A 131 8.42 10.60 -2.30
N SER A 132 9.05 9.49 -2.66
CA SER A 132 10.38 9.47 -3.24
C SER A 132 10.34 8.95 -4.67
N TYR A 133 11.15 9.49 -5.57
CA TYR A 133 11.17 9.15 -7.00
C TYR A 133 12.34 8.23 -7.38
N TYR A 134 12.80 7.40 -6.45
CA TYR A 134 13.92 6.48 -6.64
C TYR A 134 13.54 5.26 -7.49
N TRP A 135 12.36 4.72 -7.22
CA TRP A 135 11.83 3.55 -7.89
C TRP A 135 10.61 3.93 -8.72
N ILE A 136 10.45 3.26 -9.85
CA ILE A 136 9.32 3.51 -10.75
C ILE A 136 7.97 3.28 -10.06
N GLY A 137 7.88 2.30 -9.14
CA GLY A 137 6.68 2.01 -8.38
C GLY A 137 6.19 3.20 -7.55
N ASP A 138 7.11 3.82 -6.80
CA ASP A 138 6.82 4.99 -5.97
C ASP A 138 6.43 6.21 -6.83
N ALA A 139 7.08 6.37 -7.99
CA ALA A 139 6.74 7.43 -8.95
C ALA A 139 5.37 7.20 -9.61
N THR A 140 4.99 5.96 -9.93
CA THR A 140 3.62 5.66 -10.40
C THR A 140 2.57 5.90 -9.31
N LEU A 141 2.88 5.55 -8.05
CA LEU A 141 2.00 5.79 -6.93
C LEU A 141 1.84 7.30 -6.68
N SER A 142 2.90 8.09 -6.81
CA SER A 142 2.82 9.54 -6.67
C SER A 142 1.94 10.18 -7.74
N MET A 143 1.94 9.67 -8.98
CA MET A 143 0.99 10.13 -10.02
C MET A 143 -0.47 9.85 -9.65
N PHE A 144 -0.75 8.71 -9.02
CA PHE A 144 -2.08 8.40 -8.51
C PHE A 144 -2.49 9.37 -7.39
N VAL A 145 -1.60 9.65 -6.43
CA VAL A 145 -1.83 10.59 -5.32
C VAL A 145 -2.08 12.02 -5.84
N LEU A 146 -1.30 12.47 -6.83
CA LEU A 146 -1.51 13.76 -7.49
C LEU A 146 -2.86 13.81 -8.21
N ALA A 147 -3.26 12.72 -8.87
CA ALA A 147 -4.54 12.63 -9.57
C ALA A 147 -5.75 12.53 -8.61
N SER A 148 -5.60 11.89 -7.45
CA SER A 148 -6.66 11.77 -6.44
C SER A 148 -6.83 13.04 -5.59
N GLN A 149 -5.85 13.95 -5.64
CA GLN A 149 -5.80 15.17 -4.84
C GLN A 149 -5.73 14.91 -3.33
N ASP A 150 -5.27 13.72 -2.91
CA ASP A 150 -5.04 13.41 -1.51
C ASP A 150 -3.59 13.74 -1.15
N ASN A 151 -3.34 14.70 -0.25
CA ASN A 151 -1.99 15.09 0.16
C ASN A 151 -1.05 15.46 -1.02
N TRP A 152 -1.62 15.87 -2.15
CA TRP A 152 -0.89 16.20 -3.39
C TRP A 152 0.04 17.40 -3.20
N GLU A 153 -0.28 18.29 -2.26
CA GLU A 153 0.50 19.47 -1.92
C GLU A 153 1.91 19.11 -1.45
N TYR A 154 2.08 18.03 -0.68
CA TYR A 154 3.39 17.58 -0.22
C TYR A 154 4.27 17.08 -1.37
N ALA A 155 3.66 16.40 -2.35
CA ALA A 155 4.34 15.95 -3.56
C ALA A 155 4.71 17.13 -4.46
N MET A 156 3.82 18.13 -4.57
CA MET A 156 4.07 19.35 -5.33
C MET A 156 5.23 20.15 -4.74
N TYR A 157 5.20 20.44 -3.43
CA TYR A 157 6.31 21.16 -2.78
C TYR A 157 7.62 20.38 -2.87
N ALA A 158 7.59 19.05 -2.74
CA ALA A 158 8.77 18.22 -2.93
C ALA A 158 9.37 18.35 -4.34
N GLY A 159 8.52 18.46 -5.37
CA GLY A 159 8.95 18.64 -6.75
C GLY A 159 9.46 20.05 -7.04
N VAL A 160 8.82 21.09 -6.48
CA VAL A 160 9.22 22.50 -6.62
C VAL A 160 10.56 22.77 -5.93
N ASP A 161 10.77 22.18 -4.75
CA ASP A 161 12.00 22.36 -3.99
C ASP A 161 13.15 21.45 -4.49
N ALA A 162 12.87 20.54 -5.43
CA ALA A 162 13.84 19.59 -5.95
C ALA A 162 14.94 20.31 -6.74
N ARG A 163 16.21 19.95 -6.45
CA ARG A 163 17.39 20.54 -7.09
C ARG A 163 18.23 19.47 -7.75
N SER A 164 19.51 19.42 -7.44
CA SER A 164 20.42 18.36 -7.84
C SER A 164 20.46 17.27 -6.76
N ARG A 165 20.97 16.10 -7.10
CA ARG A 165 20.99 14.93 -6.20
C ARG A 165 21.76 15.14 -4.88
N ASP A 166 22.72 16.07 -4.91
CA ASP A 166 23.57 16.37 -3.76
C ASP A 166 23.07 17.57 -2.94
N LEU A 167 22.01 18.23 -3.38
CA LEU A 167 21.51 19.47 -2.79
C LEU A 167 20.10 19.25 -2.21
N GLY A 168 19.94 19.66 -0.97
CA GLY A 168 18.66 19.69 -0.28
C GLY A 168 17.78 20.85 -0.74
N PRO A 169 16.50 20.85 -0.30
CA PRO A 169 15.56 21.92 -0.61
C PRO A 169 16.05 23.24 0.00
N LYS A 170 15.92 24.34 -0.74
CA LYS A 170 16.16 25.69 -0.21
C LYS A 170 14.82 26.36 -0.03
N VAL A 171 14.49 26.61 1.24
CA VAL A 171 13.39 27.48 1.67
C VAL A 171 13.71 28.95 1.41
#